data_AF-A0A554R366-F1
#
_entry.id   AF-A0A554R366-F1
#
_cell.length_a   1.000
_cell.length_b   1.000
_cell.length_c   1.000
_cell.angle_alpha   90.00
_cell.angle_beta   90.00
_cell.angle_gamma   90.00
#
_symmetry.space_group_name_H-M   'P 1'
#
loop_
_entity.id
_entity.type
_entity.pdbx_description
1 polymer ?
#
loop_
_entity_poly.entity_id
_entity_poly.type
_entity_poly.pdbx_seq_one_letter_code
_entity_poly.pdbx_strand_id
1 'polypeptide(L)'
;MIAPVLYLGDNRYLTVQGTIVEGQPKTADDIEFSRMLDPDYEPAETDGAPAPVAPLTDANRSGWELAAQRGGYVLDELLTAS
;
A
#
# COMPACT_ATOMS: atom_id res chain seq x y z
N MET A 1 -9.33 -3.63 -14.94
CA MET A 1 -9.40 -2.77 -13.74
C MET A 1 -8.20 -3.08 -12.88
N ILE A 2 -7.48 -2.05 -12.42
CA ILE A 2 -6.42 -2.20 -11.42
C ILE A 2 -7.12 -2.40 -10.08
N ALA A 3 -6.86 -3.52 -9.40
CA ALA A 3 -7.43 -3.77 -8.08
C ALA A 3 -6.65 -2.94 -7.04
N PRO A 4 -7.32 -2.39 -6.00
CA PRO A 4 -6.64 -1.67 -4.95
C PRO A 4 -5.74 -2.60 -4.13
N VAL A 5 -4.81 -2.01 -3.39
CA VAL A 5 -3.94 -2.70 -2.43
C VAL A 5 -4.10 -2.11 -1.04
N LEU A 6 -3.83 -2.90 0.00
CA LEU A 6 -3.79 -2.43 1.38
C LEU A 6 -2.34 -2.20 1.80
N TYR A 7 -2.02 -1.01 2.31
CA TYR A 7 -0.70 -0.73 2.88
C TYR A 7 -0.52 -1.45 4.21
N LEU A 8 0.59 -2.16 4.36
CA LEU A 8 0.94 -2.94 5.56
C LEU A 8 2.04 -2.28 6.41
N GLY A 9 2.64 -1.18 5.93
CA GLY A 9 3.89 -0.63 6.50
C GLY A 9 5.13 -1.10 5.74
N ASP A 10 6.24 -0.39 5.90
CA ASP A 10 7.56 -0.69 5.32
C ASP A 10 7.54 -0.96 3.83
N ASN A 11 6.79 -0.14 3.09
CA ASN A 11 6.65 -0.27 1.64
C ASN A 11 6.08 -1.64 1.19
N ARG A 12 5.37 -2.36 2.07
CA ARG A 12 4.67 -3.62 1.76
C ARG A 12 3.18 -3.40 1.59
N TYR A 13 2.59 -4.15 0.66
CA TYR A 13 1.20 -4.03 0.29
C TYR A 13 0.55 -5.42 0.11
N LEU A 14 -0.66 -5.61 0.63
CA LEU A 14 -1.48 -6.78 0.39
C LEU A 14 -2.38 -6.55 -0.81
N THR A 15 -2.34 -7.45 -1.80
CA THR A 15 -3.27 -7.46 -2.94
C THR A 15 -4.57 -8.18 -2.60
N VAL A 16 -5.65 -7.90 -3.34
CA VAL A 16 -6.94 -8.61 -3.18
C VAL A 16 -6.85 -10.12 -3.47
N GLN A 17 -5.79 -10.56 -4.16
CA GLN A 17 -5.48 -11.97 -4.41
C GLN A 17 -4.76 -12.64 -3.23
N GLY A 18 -4.31 -11.88 -2.22
CA GLY A 18 -3.57 -12.40 -1.07
C GLY A 18 -2.06 -12.43 -1.26
N THR A 19 -1.53 -11.75 -2.28
CA THR A 19 -0.08 -11.62 -2.47
C THR A 19 0.43 -10.41 -1.72
N ILE A 20 1.59 -10.53 -1.07
CA ILE A 20 2.32 -9.38 -0.55
C ILE A 20 3.29 -8.92 -1.64
N VAL A 21 3.23 -7.63 -1.97
CA VAL A 21 4.09 -7.00 -2.96
C VAL A 21 4.76 -5.78 -2.35
N GLU A 22 5.96 -5.46 -2.82
CA GLU A 22 6.67 -4.25 -2.42
C GLU A 22 6.31 -3.11 -3.39
N GLY A 23 6.23 -1.89 -2.86
CA GLY A 23 6.17 -0.69 -3.67
C GLY A 23 7.54 -0.31 -4.23
N GLN A 24 7.56 0.73 -5.05
CA GLN A 24 8.78 1.35 -5.54
C GLN A 24 8.83 2.79 -5.02
N PRO A 25 9.59 3.07 -3.95
CA PRO A 25 9.71 4.40 -3.39
C PRO A 25 10.11 5.41 -4.45
N LYS A 26 9.55 6.62 -4.37
CA LYS A 26 9.94 7.72 -5.25
C LYS A 26 11.43 8.03 -5.06
N THR A 27 12.13 8.21 -6.17
CA THR A 27 13.54 8.63 -6.12
C THR A 27 13.63 10.10 -5.73
N ALA A 28 14.81 10.56 -5.32
CA ALA A 28 15.03 11.98 -5.03
C ALA A 28 14.69 12.86 -6.24
N ASP A 29 15.03 12.41 -7.45
CA ASP A 29 14.74 13.12 -8.70
C ASP A 29 13.22 13.19 -8.96
N ASP A 30 12.47 12.12 -8.68
CA ASP A 30 11.00 12.13 -8.80
C ASP A 30 10.35 13.12 -7.82
N ILE A 31 10.87 13.18 -6.59
CA ILE A 31 10.37 14.09 -5.56
C ILE A 31 10.68 15.54 -5.94
N GLU A 32 11.89 15.82 -6.43
CA GLU A 32 12.28 17.15 -6.89
C GLU A 32 11.39 17.59 -8.06
N PHE A 33 11.18 16.71 -9.04
CA PHE A 33 10.30 17.00 -10.17
C PHE A 33 8.86 17.29 -9.73
N SER A 34 8.31 16.50 -8.81
CA SER A 34 6.97 16.76 -8.24
C SER A 34 6.90 18.11 -7.52
N ARG A 35 7.94 18.50 -6.77
CA ARG A 35 8.02 19.80 -6.08
C ARG A 35 8.14 20.99 -7.04
N MET A 36 8.71 20.79 -8.23
CA MET A 36 8.70 21.83 -9.27
C MET A 36 7.29 22.11 -9.80
N LEU A 37 6.42 21.10 -9.83
CA LEU A 37 5.02 21.21 -10.28
C LEU A 37 4.09 21.69 -9.17
N ASP A 38 4.33 21.24 -7.94
CA ASP A 38 3.59 21.60 -6.74
C ASP A 38 4.58 21.84 -5.58
N PRO A 39 4.90 23.11 -5.26
CA PRO A 39 5.89 23.45 -4.24
C PRO A 39 5.57 22.90 -2.84
N ASP A 40 4.31 22.60 -2.56
CA ASP A 40 3.85 22.06 -1.29
C ASP A 40 3.76 20.52 -1.30
N TYR A 41 4.23 19.86 -2.37
CA TYR A 41 4.27 18.40 -2.46
C TYR A 41 5.22 17.80 -1.42
N GLU A 42 4.63 17.00 -0.54
CA GLU A 42 5.32 16.17 0.44
C GLU A 42 5.11 14.69 0.10
N PRO A 43 6.20 13.92 -0.15
CA PRO A 43 6.07 12.52 -0.54
C PRO A 43 5.52 11.69 0.62
N ALA A 44 4.45 10.94 0.34
CA ALA A 44 3.90 9.98 1.29
C ALA A 44 4.55 8.60 1.13
N GLU A 45 4.55 7.79 2.19
CA GLU A 45 5.07 6.42 2.15
C GLU A 45 4.37 5.55 1.09
N THR A 46 3.12 5.89 0.75
CA THR A 46 2.29 5.20 -0.23
C THR A 46 2.52 5.65 -1.67
N ASP A 47 3.33 6.68 -1.93
CA ASP A 47 3.52 7.21 -3.28
C ASP A 47 4.22 6.23 -4.24
N GLY A 48 4.87 5.22 -3.66
CA GLY A 48 5.47 4.09 -4.37
C GLY A 48 4.54 2.90 -4.58
N ALA A 49 3.27 2.98 -4.18
CA ALA A 49 2.37 1.84 -4.23
C ALA A 49 2.17 1.32 -5.67
N PRO A 50 2.13 -0.01 -5.87
CA PRO A 50 1.95 -0.60 -7.20
C PRO A 50 0.53 -0.42 -7.78
N ALA A 51 -0.41 0.02 -6.94
CA ALA A 51 -1.81 0.26 -7.27
C ALA A 51 -2.41 1.27 -6.27
N PRO A 52 -3.62 1.80 -6.51
CA PRO A 52 -4.28 2.68 -5.56
C PRO A 52 -4.40 2.04 -4.18
N VAL A 53 -3.92 2.74 -3.16
CA VAL A 53 -3.98 2.27 -1.77
C VAL A 53 -5.38 2.49 -1.23
N ALA A 54 -6.02 1.42 -0.78
CA ALA A 54 -7.29 1.50 -0.06
C ALA A 54 -7.02 1.73 1.43
N PRO A 55 -7.74 2.67 2.07
CA PRO A 55 -7.68 2.81 3.52
C PRO A 55 -8.28 1.58 4.20
N LEU A 56 -7.67 1.12 5.29
CA LEU A 56 -8.29 0.10 6.13
C LEU A 56 -9.44 0.73 6.93
N THR A 57 -10.63 0.15 6.81
CA THR A 57 -11.82 0.58 7.54
C THR A 57 -12.58 -0.65 8.04
N ASP A 58 -13.42 -0.50 9.06
CA ASP A 58 -14.24 -1.62 9.56
C ASP A 58 -15.11 -2.24 8.46
N ALA A 59 -15.59 -1.40 7.52
CA ALA A 59 -16.44 -1.83 6.41
C ALA A 59 -15.73 -2.73 5.39
N ASN A 60 -14.42 -2.53 5.17
CA ASN A 60 -13.64 -3.31 4.20
C ASN A 60 -12.67 -4.32 4.85
N ARG A 61 -12.56 -4.32 6.18
CA ARG A 61 -11.66 -5.19 6.94
C ARG A 61 -11.85 -6.66 6.59
N SER A 62 -13.09 -7.14 6.58
CA SER A 62 -13.41 -8.53 6.25
C SER A 62 -12.95 -8.94 4.84
N GLY A 63 -12.97 -8.01 3.89
CA GLY A 63 -12.43 -8.24 2.54
C GLY A 63 -10.92 -8.42 2.55
N TRP A 64 -10.21 -7.64 3.35
CA TRP A 64 -8.77 -7.74 3.53
C TRP A 64 -8.34 -8.96 4.34
N GLU A 65 -9.15 -9.37 5.33
CA GLU A 65 -8.95 -10.63 6.05
C GLU A 65 -9.05 -11.83 5.12
N LEU A 66 -10.06 -11.85 4.24
CA LEU A 66 -10.20 -12.88 3.22
C LEU A 66 -9.03 -12.86 2.23
N ALA A 67 -8.54 -11.67 1.84
CA ALA A 67 -7.36 -11.56 1.00
C ALA A 67 -6.12 -12.14 1.71
N ALA A 68 -5.86 -11.76 2.97
CA ALA A 68 -4.76 -12.29 3.76
C ALA A 68 -4.83 -13.82 3.88
N GLN A 69 -6.02 -14.36 4.19
CA GLN A 69 -6.25 -15.81 4.28
C GLN A 69 -6.00 -16.54 2.97
N ARG A 70 -6.34 -15.96 1.81
CA ARG A 70 -5.99 -16.54 0.49
C ARG A 70 -4.48 -16.66 0.29
N GLY A 71 -3.71 -15.74 0.85
CA GLY A 71 -2.26 -15.78 0.87
C GLY A 71 -1.65 -16.70 1.94
N GLY A 72 -2.48 -17.26 2.83
CA GLY A 72 -2.02 -18.06 3.97
C GLY A 72 -1.60 -17.23 5.19
N TYR A 73 -2.05 -15.97 5.28
CA TYR A 73 -1.69 -15.04 6.36
C TYR A 73 -2.89 -14.67 7.24
N VAL A 74 -2.59 -14.12 8.42
CA VAL A 74 -3.57 -13.43 9.28
C VAL A 74 -3.36 -11.93 9.12
N LEU A 75 -4.42 -11.17 8.84
CA LEU A 75 -4.32 -9.73 8.56
C LEU A 75 -3.68 -8.96 9.71
N ASP A 76 -4.03 -9.26 10.96
CA ASP A 76 -3.49 -8.56 12.13
C ASP A 76 -1.99 -8.80 12.32
N GLU A 77 -1.50 -10.00 11.96
CA GLU A 77 -0.06 -10.29 11.98
C GLU A 77 0.68 -9.47 10.91
N LEU A 78 0.09 -9.31 9.73
CA LEU A 78 0.66 -8.49 8.66
C LEU A 78 0.75 -7.01 9.04
N LEU A 79 -0.25 -6.50 9.77
CA LEU A 79 -0.29 -5.11 10.22
C LEU A 79 0.64 -4.81 11.40
N THR A 80 1.06 -5.84 12.15
CA THR A 80 1.92 -5.70 13.33
C THR A 80 3.38 -6.06 13.06
N ALA A 81 3.66 -6.75 11.95
CA ALA A 81 5.00 -7.18 11.56
C ALA A 81 5.87 -6.06 10.95
N SER A 82 5.63 -4.80 11.32
CA SER A 82 6.40 -3.61 10.91
C SER A 82 7.70 -3.49 11.71
#